data_AF-A0A931UI85-F1
#
_entry.id   AF-A0A931UI85-F1
#
_cell.length_a   1.000
_cell.length_b   1.000
_cell.length_c   1.000
_cell.angle_alpha   90.00
_cell.angle_beta   90.00
_cell.angle_gamma   90.00
#
_symmetry.space_group_name_H-M   'P 1'
#
loop_
_entity.id
_entity.type
_entity.pdbx_description
1 polymer ?
#
loop_
_entity_poly.entity_id
_entity_poly.type
_entity_poly.pdbx_seq_one_letter_code
_entity_poly.pdbx_strand_id
1 'polypeptide(L)' 'MKRAVALCLSSFLIAAASLCHAQEGVRVESFSPQGTNKNVRQVTARFSEPMTTFGDLRYESPFDIKLPVR' A
#
# COMPACT_ATOMS: atom_id res chain seq x y z
N MET A 1 10.30 42.52 -16.73
CA MET A 1 9.80 42.15 -15.38
C MET A 1 8.61 41.18 -15.44
N LYS A 2 7.51 41.49 -16.14
CA LYS A 2 6.31 40.61 -16.23
C LYS A 2 6.58 39.17 -16.72
N ARG A 3 7.48 39.02 -17.70
CA ARG A 3 7.90 37.70 -18.23
C ARG A 3 8.71 36.87 -17.24
N ALA A 4 9.59 37.52 -16.47
CA ALA A 4 10.39 36.86 -15.43
C ALA A 4 9.50 36.41 -14.27
N VAL A 5 8.53 37.24 -13.88
CA VAL A 5 7.53 36.89 -12.85
C VAL A 5 6.65 35.72 -13.30
N ALA A 6 6.22 35.70 -14.56
CA ALA A 6 5.43 34.59 -15.11
C ALA A 6 6.23 33.27 -15.15
N LEU A 7 7.52 33.32 -15.50
CA LEU A 7 8.42 32.16 -15.49
C LEU A 7 8.69 31.63 -14.07
N CYS A 8 8.85 32.52 -13.09
CA CYS A 8 8.99 32.09 -11.70
C CYS A 8 7.70 31.48 -11.15
N LEU A 9 6.55 32.04 -11.50
CA LEU A 9 5.25 31.55 -11.04
C LEU A 9 4.92 30.16 -11.64
N SER A 10 5.22 29.93 -12.91
CA SER A 10 5.04 28.61 -13.53
C SER A 10 5.99 27.56 -12.95
N SER A 11 7.26 27.93 -12.72
CA SER A 11 8.23 27.03 -12.07
C SER A 11 7.81 26.67 -10.64
N PHE A 12 7.26 27.62 -9.89
CA PHE A 12 6.76 27.39 -8.53
C PHE A 12 5.54 26.47 -8.49
N LEU A 13 4.61 26.63 -9.45
CA LEU A 13 3.41 25.77 -9.55
C LEU A 13 3.75 24.31 -9.86
N ILE A 14 4.76 24.06 -10.70
CA ILE A 14 5.19 22.70 -11.04
C ILE A 14 5.83 22.01 -9.82
N ALA A 15 6.67 22.73 -9.06
CA ALA A 15 7.30 22.19 -7.86
C ALA A 15 6.28 21.84 -6.76
N ALA A 16 5.23 22.65 -6.59
CA ALA A 16 4.16 22.39 -5.61
C ALA A 16 3.36 21.11 -5.91
N ALA A 17 3.17 20.76 -7.19
CA ALA A 17 2.43 19.56 -7.58
C ALA A 17 3.18 18.26 -7.22
N SER A 18 4.52 18.26 -7.21
CA SER A 18 5.33 17.08 -6.89
C SER A 18 5.26 16.67 -5.41
N LEU A 19 4.90 17.60 -4.51
CA LEU A 19 4.73 17.33 -3.07
C LEU A 19 3.42 16.59 -2.76
N CYS A 20 2.49 16.51 -3.71
CA CYS A 20 1.17 15.91 -3.53
C CYS A 20 1.09 14.49 -4.13
N HIS A 21 2.18 13.72 -4.09
CA HIS A 21 2.10 12.28 -4.36
C HIS A 21 1.25 11.65 -3.25
N ALA A 22 0.00 11.35 -3.56
CA ALA A 22 -0.84 10.55 -2.69
C ALA A 22 -0.14 9.21 -2.47
N GLN A 23 0.21 8.91 -1.21
CA GLN A 23 0.74 7.61 -0.85
C GLN A 23 -0.39 6.61 -1.02
N GLU A 24 -0.44 5.99 -2.19
CA GLU A 24 -1.38 4.92 -2.48
C GLU A 24 -1.11 3.81 -1.47
N GLY A 25 -2.10 3.49 -0.64
CA GLY A 25 -1.93 2.50 0.42
C GLY A 25 -1.51 1.14 -0.13
N VAL A 26 -0.94 0.30 0.75
CA VAL A 26 -0.60 -1.09 0.42
C VAL A 26 -1.77 -1.76 -0.30
N ARG A 27 -1.48 -2.37 -1.45
CA ARG A 27 -2.46 -3.09 -2.27
C ARG A 27 -2.00 -4.51 -2.57
N VAL A 28 -2.96 -5.38 -2.86
CA VAL A 28 -2.72 -6.72 -3.40
C VAL A 28 -2.62 -6.59 -4.92
N GLU A 29 -1.47 -6.93 -5.49
CA GLU A 29 -1.25 -6.91 -6.93
C GLU A 29 -1.79 -8.16 -7.61
N SER A 30 -1.69 -9.31 -6.93
CA SER A 30 -2.26 -10.56 -7.43
C SER A 30 -2.63 -11.50 -6.29
N PHE A 31 -3.65 -12.31 -6.54
CA PHE A 31 -4.15 -13.32 -5.61
C PHE A 31 -4.63 -14.53 -6.38
N SER A 32 -4.29 -15.72 -5.91
CA SER A 32 -4.70 -16.99 -6.52
C SER A 32 -4.82 -18.12 -5.48
N PRO A 33 -5.84 -18.99 -5.57
CA PRO A 33 -6.97 -18.95 -6.51
C PRO A 33 -8.01 -17.88 -6.16
N GLN A 34 -8.77 -17.41 -7.16
CA GLN A 34 -9.83 -16.40 -6.98
C GLN A 34 -11.24 -17.01 -6.99
N GLY A 35 -12.20 -16.34 -6.36
CA GLY A 35 -13.58 -16.81 -6.27
C GLY A 35 -13.78 -17.96 -5.28
N THR A 36 -14.94 -18.61 -5.34
CA THR A 36 -15.29 -19.69 -4.41
C THR A 36 -14.72 -21.02 -4.90
N ASN A 37 -13.61 -21.47 -4.29
CA ASN A 37 -12.99 -22.75 -4.61
C ASN A 37 -13.12 -23.74 -3.45
N LYS A 38 -13.40 -24.99 -3.78
CA LYS A 38 -13.38 -26.11 -2.81
C LYS A 38 -11.99 -26.75 -2.81
N ASN A 39 -11.62 -27.36 -1.69
CA ASN A 39 -10.37 -28.13 -1.53
C ASN A 39 -9.07 -27.33 -1.75
N VAL A 40 -9.06 -26.03 -1.44
CA VAL A 40 -7.84 -25.19 -1.53
C VAL A 40 -6.88 -25.56 -0.40
N ARG A 41 -5.65 -25.97 -0.76
CA ARG A 41 -4.58 -26.30 0.20
C ARG A 41 -3.57 -25.16 0.37
N GLN A 42 -3.42 -24.32 -0.64
CA GLN A 42 -2.46 -23.24 -0.67
C GLN A 42 -3.04 -22.05 -1.43
N VAL A 43 -2.68 -20.86 -0.95
CA VAL A 43 -3.05 -19.57 -1.53
C VAL A 43 -1.77 -18.76 -1.69
N THR A 44 -1.69 -18.01 -2.79
CA THR A 44 -0.57 -17.10 -3.06
C THR A 44 -1.11 -15.69 -3.25
N ALA A 45 -0.52 -14.73 -2.54
CA ALA A 45 -0.79 -13.31 -2.68
C ALA A 45 0.51 -12.55 -2.93
N ARG A 46 0.46 -11.55 -3.81
CA ARG A 46 1.55 -10.61 -4.05
C ARG A 46 1.09 -9.21 -3.68
N PHE A 47 1.93 -8.48 -2.97
CA PHE A 47 1.65 -7.14 -2.47
C PHE A 47 2.53 -6.11 -3.19
N SER A 48 2.06 -4.87 -3.24
CA SER A 48 2.81 -3.74 -3.81
C SER A 48 4.03 -3.35 -2.97
N GLU A 49 4.04 -3.75 -1.70
CA GLU A 49 5.10 -3.47 -0.75
C GLU A 49 5.56 -4.78 -0.07
N PRO A 50 6.81 -4.86 0.40
CA PRO A 50 7.29 -6.02 1.16
C PRO A 50 6.43 -6.30 2.39
N MET A 51 6.06 -7.58 2.58
CA MET A 51 5.26 -8.03 3.73
C MET A 51 6.08 -8.94 4.64
N THR A 52 5.70 -8.98 5.92
CA THR A 52 6.23 -9.99 6.85
C THR A 52 5.63 -11.37 6.56
N THR A 53 6.32 -12.43 6.99
CA THR A 53 5.82 -13.80 6.80
C THR A 53 4.65 -14.06 7.74
N PHE A 54 3.50 -14.44 7.18
CA PHE A 54 2.33 -14.79 7.98
C PHE A 54 2.51 -16.16 8.66
N GLY A 55 2.14 -16.25 9.94
CA GLY A 55 2.07 -17.51 10.67
C GLY A 55 3.41 -18.06 11.18
N ASP A 56 4.51 -17.31 11.07
CA ASP A 56 5.75 -17.68 11.74
C ASP A 56 5.64 -17.35 13.25
N LEU A 57 5.52 -18.39 14.06
CA LEU A 57 5.35 -18.32 15.53
C LEU A 57 6.56 -17.72 16.26
N ARG A 58 7.68 -17.53 15.56
CA ARG A 58 8.88 -16.92 16.15
C ARG A 58 8.79 -15.40 16.23
N TYR A 59 7.86 -14.80 15.49
CA TYR A 59 7.63 -13.36 15.51
C TYR A 59 6.42 -13.01 16.39
N GLU A 60 6.47 -11.83 16.99
CA GLU A 60 5.32 -11.26 17.68
C GLU A 60 4.15 -11.08 16.70
N SER A 61 2.93 -11.29 17.19
CA SER A 61 1.73 -11.10 16.36
C SER A 61 1.69 -9.66 15.85
N PRO A 62 1.63 -9.43 14.52
CA PRO A 62 1.56 -8.08 13.97
C PRO A 62 0.21 -7.39 14.25
N PHE A 63 -0.74 -8.10 14.87
CA PHE A 63 -2.07 -7.60 15.19
C PHE A 63 -2.42 -7.86 16.66
N ASP A 64 -3.09 -6.89 17.28
CA ASP A 64 -3.74 -7.04 18.57
C ASP A 64 -5.00 -7.91 18.41
N ILE A 65 -4.93 -9.16 18.87
CA ILE A 65 -6.08 -10.07 18.87
C ILE A 65 -6.94 -9.76 20.10
N LYS A 66 -8.01 -8.98 19.92
CA LYS A 66 -9.05 -8.83 20.96
C LYS A 66 -10.00 -10.02 20.90
N LEU A 67 -9.80 -11.01 21.75
CA LEU A 67 -10.77 -12.08 21.95
C LEU A 67 -12.02 -11.52 22.64
N PRO A 68 -13.24 -11.83 22.17
CA PRO A 68 -14.45 -11.51 22.91
C PRO A 68 -14.49 -12.32 24.21
N VAL A 69 -14.74 -11.65 25.34
CA VAL A 69 -15.01 -12.30 26.62
C VAL A 69 -16.40 -12.90 26.51
N ARG A 70 -16.52 -14.23 26.65
CA ARG A 70 -17.79 -14.96 26.67
C ARG A 70 -18.30 -15.08 28.10
#